data_AF-A0A1C0AI78-F1
#
_entry.id   AF-A0A1C0AI78-F1
#
_cell.length_a   1.000
_cell.length_b   1.000
_cell.length_c   1.000
_cell.angle_alpha   90.00
_cell.angle_beta   90.00
_cell.angle_gamma   90.00
#
_symmetry.space_group_name_H-M   'P 1'
#
loop_
_entity.id
_entity.type
_entity.pdbx_description
1 polymer ?
#
loop_
_entity_poly.entity_id
_entity_poly.type
_entity_poly.pdbx_seq_one_letter_code
_entity_poly.pdbx_strand_id
1 'polypeptide(L)'
;MGQPYFSECKLDLGSFQQATADRWVFERCSLVDVDFSDVTLTRSRFTDCDLTRARFADADLRDANLKGSYGYRIDLATCRTKGLRLTPDDAALALLHQFGIDLG
;
A
#
# COMPACT_ATOMS: atom_id res chain seq x y z
N MET A 1 -9.54 -3.28 -22.33
CA MET A 1 -9.78 -2.01 -21.61
C MET A 1 -8.55 -1.69 -20.79
N GLY A 2 -8.11 -0.43 -20.76
CA GLY A 2 -6.96 -0.02 -19.95
C GLY A 2 -7.23 -0.19 -18.46
N GLN A 3 -6.19 -0.47 -17.68
CA GLN A 3 -6.27 -0.43 -16.23
C GLN A 3 -6.26 1.03 -15.76
N PRO A 4 -7.01 1.40 -14.70
CA PRO A 4 -6.97 2.76 -14.16
C PRO A 4 -5.55 3.20 -13.81
N TYR A 5 -5.22 4.43 -14.21
CA TYR A 5 -3.89 5.02 -14.09
C TYR A 5 -4.01 6.43 -13.53
N PHE A 6 -3.40 6.66 -12.37
CA PHE A 6 -3.33 7.96 -11.71
C PHE A 6 -1.88 8.41 -11.72
N SER A 7 -1.62 9.61 -12.24
CA SER A 7 -0.28 10.21 -12.31
C SER A 7 -0.32 11.59 -11.68
N GLU A 8 0.62 11.88 -10.79
CA GLU A 8 0.83 13.22 -10.21
C GLU A 8 -0.45 13.80 -9.58
N CYS A 9 -1.30 12.90 -9.06
CA CYS A 9 -2.56 13.26 -8.43
C CYS A 9 -2.36 13.50 -6.94
N LYS A 10 -3.08 14.48 -6.39
CA LYS A 10 -3.24 14.65 -4.95
C LYS A 10 -4.58 14.04 -4.52
N LEU A 11 -4.51 12.93 -3.81
CA LEU A 11 -5.67 12.13 -3.39
C LEU A 11 -5.78 12.02 -1.86
N ASP A 12 -5.02 12.86 -1.13
CA ASP A 12 -4.98 12.89 0.33
C ASP A 12 -6.37 12.91 0.97
N LEU A 13 -6.50 12.29 2.14
CA LEU A 13 -7.75 12.16 2.91
C LEU A 13 -8.88 11.44 2.14
N GLY A 14 -8.60 10.92 0.94
CA GLY A 14 -9.54 10.12 0.17
C GLY A 14 -9.87 8.79 0.86
N SER A 15 -10.96 8.18 0.43
CA SER A 15 -11.34 6.82 0.84
C SER A 15 -11.58 5.96 -0.38
N PHE A 16 -10.94 4.80 -0.38
CA PHE A 16 -11.16 3.69 -1.31
C PHE A 16 -11.62 2.44 -0.55
N GLN A 17 -12.20 2.62 0.63
CA GLN A 17 -12.66 1.52 1.45
C GLN A 17 -13.54 0.56 0.65
N GLN A 18 -13.28 -0.74 0.81
CA GLN A 18 -14.02 -1.83 0.15
C GLN A 18 -13.98 -1.81 -1.39
N ALA A 19 -13.21 -0.91 -2.01
CA ALA A 19 -13.13 -0.84 -3.47
C ALA A 19 -12.39 -2.05 -4.06
N THR A 20 -12.74 -2.40 -5.30
CA THR A 20 -11.98 -3.37 -6.09
C THR A 20 -11.09 -2.65 -7.09
N ALA A 21 -9.81 -2.58 -6.77
CA ALA A 21 -8.78 -1.85 -7.49
C ALA A 21 -7.67 -2.78 -8.02
N ASP A 22 -8.04 -3.94 -8.59
CA ASP A 22 -7.09 -4.91 -9.18
C ASP A 22 -6.35 -4.30 -10.38
N ARG A 23 -5.01 -4.40 -10.37
CA ARG A 23 -4.08 -3.84 -11.39
C ARG A 23 -4.14 -2.31 -11.55
N TRP A 24 -4.63 -1.57 -10.57
CA TRP A 24 -4.56 -0.11 -10.63
C TRP A 24 -3.11 0.37 -10.55
N VAL A 25 -2.82 1.51 -11.18
CA VAL A 25 -1.50 2.12 -11.13
C VAL A 25 -1.60 3.53 -10.56
N PHE A 26 -0.77 3.80 -9.56
CA PHE A 26 -0.54 5.10 -8.99
C PHE A 26 0.94 5.46 -9.19
N GLU A 27 1.20 6.59 -9.83
CA GLU A 27 2.54 7.07 -10.12
C GLU A 27 2.69 8.52 -9.64
N ARG A 28 3.70 8.80 -8.81
CA ARG A 28 3.99 10.13 -8.26
C ARG A 28 2.77 10.78 -7.58
N CYS A 29 1.91 9.98 -6.96
CA CYS A 29 0.70 10.48 -6.29
C CYS A 29 0.94 10.77 -4.81
N SER A 30 0.24 11.77 -4.30
CA SER A 30 0.07 11.97 -2.85
C SER A 30 -1.18 11.22 -2.40
N LEU A 31 -0.99 10.28 -1.46
CA LEU A 31 -2.01 9.39 -0.90
C LEU A 31 -1.97 9.48 0.64
N VAL A 32 -1.69 10.67 1.16
CA VAL A 32 -1.51 10.90 2.61
C VAL A 32 -2.86 10.77 3.32
N ASP A 33 -2.87 10.05 4.45
CA ASP A 33 -4.09 9.78 5.24
C ASP A 33 -5.23 9.10 4.45
N VAL A 34 -4.94 8.48 3.30
CA VAL A 34 -5.95 7.76 2.52
C VAL A 34 -6.39 6.48 3.22
N ASP A 35 -7.69 6.20 3.18
CA ASP A 35 -8.25 4.98 3.72
C ASP A 35 -8.40 3.90 2.63
N PHE A 36 -7.55 2.87 2.71
CA PHE A 36 -7.57 1.66 1.91
C PHE A 36 -8.06 0.44 2.72
N SER A 37 -8.85 0.64 3.78
CA SER A 37 -9.36 -0.49 4.58
C SER A 37 -10.31 -1.37 3.77
N ASP A 38 -10.22 -2.69 3.92
CA ASP A 38 -10.99 -3.70 3.17
C ASP A 38 -10.85 -3.63 1.64
N VAL A 39 -9.88 -2.87 1.11
CA VAL A 39 -9.70 -2.71 -0.34
C VAL A 39 -9.10 -3.97 -0.96
N THR A 40 -9.45 -4.24 -2.22
CA THR A 40 -8.71 -5.19 -3.06
C THR A 40 -7.75 -4.45 -3.98
N LEU A 41 -6.44 -4.51 -3.72
CA LEU A 41 -5.36 -3.89 -4.49
C LEU A 41 -4.46 -4.95 -5.15
N THR A 42 -5.01 -6.11 -5.48
CA THR A 42 -4.24 -7.21 -6.06
C THR A 42 -3.51 -6.77 -7.33
N ARG A 43 -2.22 -7.11 -7.46
CA ARG A 43 -1.37 -6.75 -8.61
C ARG A 43 -1.26 -5.25 -8.91
N SER A 44 -1.71 -4.39 -8.00
CA SER A 44 -1.63 -2.94 -8.18
C SER A 44 -0.23 -2.42 -7.93
N ARG A 45 0.09 -1.28 -8.54
CA ARG A 45 1.43 -0.69 -8.50
C ARG A 45 1.36 0.73 -7.96
N PHE A 46 2.24 1.02 -7.01
CA PHE A 46 2.52 2.34 -6.48
C PHE A 46 3.98 2.66 -6.77
N THR A 47 4.24 3.75 -7.49
CA THR A 47 5.60 4.17 -7.85
C THR A 47 5.77 5.63 -7.47
N ASP A 48 6.77 5.91 -6.64
CA ASP A 48 7.08 7.25 -6.11
C ASP A 48 5.88 7.93 -5.43
N CYS A 49 5.02 7.15 -4.76
CA CYS A 49 3.86 7.69 -4.03
C CYS A 49 4.19 7.98 -2.56
N ASP A 50 3.62 9.07 -2.04
CA ASP A 50 3.56 9.32 -0.60
C ASP A 50 2.35 8.62 0.00
N LEU A 51 2.57 7.60 0.82
CA LEU A 51 1.54 6.84 1.52
C LEU A 51 1.56 7.12 3.03
N THR A 52 2.10 8.27 3.45
CA THR A 52 2.18 8.67 4.85
C THR A 52 0.82 8.58 5.53
N ARG A 53 0.74 7.76 6.59
CA ARG A 53 -0.48 7.50 7.38
C ARG A 53 -1.66 6.90 6.59
N ALA A 54 -1.44 6.39 5.37
CA ALA A 54 -2.45 5.60 4.68
C ALA A 54 -2.80 4.34 5.50
N ARG A 55 -4.09 3.98 5.54
CA ARG A 55 -4.58 2.81 6.29
C ARG A 55 -4.85 1.65 5.35
N PHE A 56 -4.29 0.49 5.62
CA PHE A 56 -4.48 -0.74 4.83
C PHE A 56 -5.16 -1.86 5.63
N ALA A 57 -5.97 -1.53 6.65
CA ALA A 57 -6.59 -2.54 7.51
C ALA A 57 -7.38 -3.57 6.68
N ASP A 58 -7.14 -4.86 6.92
CA ASP A 58 -7.78 -5.98 6.21
C ASP A 58 -7.70 -5.95 4.66
N ALA A 59 -6.74 -5.20 4.10
CA ALA A 59 -6.58 -5.08 2.66
C ALA A 59 -6.05 -6.35 2.00
N ASP A 60 -6.46 -6.58 0.74
CA ASP A 60 -5.86 -7.58 -0.13
C ASP A 60 -4.77 -6.96 -1.01
N LEU A 61 -3.52 -7.21 -0.63
CA LEU A 61 -2.31 -6.70 -1.27
C LEU A 61 -1.55 -7.80 -2.02
N ARG A 62 -2.21 -8.93 -2.36
CA ARG A 62 -1.53 -10.04 -3.05
C ARG A 62 -0.96 -9.58 -4.38
N ASP A 63 0.31 -9.90 -4.62
CA ASP A 63 1.09 -9.51 -5.80
C ASP A 63 1.19 -7.98 -6.04
N ALA A 64 0.77 -7.14 -5.09
CA ALA A 64 0.92 -5.69 -5.20
C ALA A 64 2.41 -5.28 -5.11
N ASN A 65 2.74 -4.14 -5.70
CA ASN A 65 4.09 -3.59 -5.67
C ASN A 65 4.08 -2.15 -5.16
N LEU A 66 4.64 -1.95 -3.97
CA LEU A 66 4.82 -0.65 -3.32
C LEU A 66 6.29 -0.17 -3.35
N LYS A 67 7.19 -0.88 -4.03
CA LYS A 67 8.59 -0.47 -4.15
C LYS A 67 8.71 0.93 -4.75
N GLY A 68 9.55 1.76 -4.12
CA GLY A 68 9.79 3.15 -4.53
C GLY A 68 8.77 4.15 -3.98
N SER A 69 7.66 3.68 -3.42
CA SER A 69 6.79 4.52 -2.59
C SER A 69 7.33 4.57 -1.15
N TYR A 70 6.80 5.48 -0.33
CA TYR A 70 7.28 5.70 1.04
C TYR A 70 6.15 6.04 2.01
N GLY A 71 6.45 6.02 3.31
CA GLY A 71 5.53 6.46 4.36
C GLY A 71 4.41 5.48 4.72
N TYR A 72 4.31 4.33 4.04
CA TYR A 72 3.32 3.31 4.34
C TYR A 72 3.74 2.42 5.53
N ARG A 73 2.73 1.84 6.19
CA ARG A 73 2.90 0.72 7.12
C ARG A 73 1.89 -0.36 6.75
N ILE A 74 2.36 -1.59 6.65
CA ILE A 74 1.51 -2.74 6.35
C ILE A 74 1.54 -3.66 7.56
N ASP A 75 0.37 -3.93 8.12
CA ASP A 75 0.20 -4.99 9.11
C ASP A 75 0.10 -6.34 8.38
N LEU A 76 1.14 -7.17 8.55
CA LEU A 76 1.24 -8.47 7.89
C LEU A 76 0.30 -9.52 8.49
N ALA A 77 -0.27 -9.27 9.68
CA ALA A 77 -1.21 -10.17 10.34
C ALA A 77 -2.64 -10.00 9.81
N THR A 78 -3.04 -8.78 9.48
CA THR A 78 -4.39 -8.47 9.00
C THR A 78 -4.48 -8.44 7.47
N CYS A 79 -3.42 -8.05 6.78
CA CYS A 79 -3.43 -7.95 5.32
C CYS A 79 -3.16 -9.30 4.63
N ARG A 80 -3.75 -9.51 3.45
CA ARG A 80 -3.33 -10.61 2.56
C ARG A 80 -2.14 -10.16 1.71
N THR A 81 -0.96 -10.72 1.97
CA THR A 81 0.32 -10.17 1.44
C THR A 81 1.13 -11.15 0.58
N LYS A 82 0.55 -12.29 0.17
CA LYS A 82 1.26 -13.24 -0.70
C LYS A 82 1.73 -12.56 -1.99
N GLY A 83 3.04 -12.54 -2.22
CA GLY A 83 3.65 -11.91 -3.41
C GLY A 83 3.82 -10.39 -3.33
N LEU A 84 3.44 -9.76 -2.20
CA LEU A 84 3.63 -8.34 -1.95
C LEU A 84 5.11 -7.96 -2.07
N ARG A 85 5.38 -6.84 -2.76
CA ARG A 85 6.73 -6.31 -2.94
C ARG A 85 6.83 -4.95 -2.27
N LEU A 86 7.71 -4.85 -1.28
CA LEU A 86 8.01 -3.63 -0.53
C LEU A 86 9.46 -3.19 -0.77
N THR A 87 9.76 -1.94 -0.44
CA THR A 87 11.16 -1.48 -0.29
C THR A 87 11.82 -2.25 0.87
N PRO A 88 13.12 -2.62 0.78
CA PRO A 88 13.77 -3.46 1.81
C PRO A 88 13.64 -2.93 3.23
N ASP A 89 13.80 -1.63 3.44
CA ASP A 89 13.73 -1.02 4.78
C ASP A 89 12.31 -1.09 5.35
N ASP A 90 11.29 -0.81 4.53
CA ASP A 90 9.88 -0.96 4.92
C ASP A 90 9.52 -2.42 5.18
N ALA A 91 10.09 -3.36 4.41
CA ALA A 91 9.90 -4.80 4.63
C ALA A 91 10.51 -5.24 5.96
N ALA A 92 11.72 -4.76 6.29
CA ALA A 92 12.37 -5.02 7.56
C ALA A 92 11.52 -4.49 8.71
N LEU A 93 11.03 -3.25 8.63
CA LEU A 93 10.17 -2.65 9.65
C LEU A 93 8.86 -3.44 9.83
N ALA A 94 8.22 -3.84 8.74
CA ALA A 94 6.99 -4.64 8.80
C ALA A 94 7.21 -6.00 9.47
N LEU A 95 8.35 -6.66 9.19
CA LEU A 95 8.72 -7.93 9.83
C LEU A 95 9.06 -7.74 11.32
N LEU A 96 9.84 -6.71 11.68
CA LEU A 96 10.14 -6.41 13.08
C LEU A 96 8.87 -6.19 13.89
N HIS A 97 7.94 -5.39 13.36
CA HIS A 97 6.63 -5.18 13.99
C HIS A 97 5.81 -6.47 14.09
N GLN A 98 5.75 -7.27 13.02
CA GLN A 98 5.02 -8.55 12.99
C GLN A 98 5.49 -9.54 14.06
N PHE A 99 6.81 -9.56 14.33
CA PHE A 99 7.40 -10.47 15.31
C PHE A 99 7.62 -9.82 16.68
N GLY A 100 7.20 -8.56 16.87
CA GLY A 100 7.39 -7.82 18.13
C GLY A 100 8.86 -7.65 18.50
N ILE A 101 9.74 -7.49 17.50
CA ILE A 101 11.18 -7.34 17.69
C ILE A 101 11.51 -5.84 17.72
N ASP A 102 12.14 -5.40 18.80
CA ASP A 102 12.74 -4.08 18.95
C ASP A 102 14.26 -4.18 18.72
N LEU A 103 14.83 -3.20 18.03
CA LEU A 103 16.27 -3.12 17.77
C LEU A 103 17.00 -2.15 18.72
N GLY A 104 16.28 -1.48 19.63
CA GLY A 104 16.82 -0.58 20.66
C GLY A 104 16.80 0.90 20.30
#